data_AF-A0A388Q3Y8-F1
#
_entry.id   AF-A0A388Q3Y8-F1
#
_cell.length_a   1.000
_cell.length_b   1.000
_cell.length_c   1.000
_cell.angle_alpha   90.00
_cell.angle_beta   90.00
_cell.angle_gamma   90.00
#
_symmetry.space_group_name_H-M   'P 1'
#
loop_
_entity.id
_entity.type
_entity.pdbx_description
1 polymer ?
#
loop_
_entity_poly.entity_id
_entity_poly.type
_entity_poly.pdbx_seq_one_letter_code
_entity_poly.pdbx_strand_id
1 'polypeptide(L)'
;MEELTPSAQFKEIESNEFREELPFDGFESIAEANTSRRDFLKYLGFSTVAATIAASCEMPVRNAIPYAIKPENVTPGVPLLFASTYVDGGEAVPVLVRTREGRPIKIEGNYDSTLTYGATTARIQGAVLNLYDATRAKFPSVDKKKVPGNRSIRWSVMP
;
A
#
# COMPACT_ATOMS: atom_id res chain seq x y z
N MET A 1 29.53 7.00 -15.34
CA MET A 1 30.46 8.12 -15.59
C MET A 1 30.72 8.29 -17.08
N GLU A 2 30.76 7.23 -17.90
CA GLU A 2 30.95 7.34 -19.36
C GLU A 2 29.82 8.08 -20.11
N GLU A 3 28.57 8.03 -19.65
CA GLU A 3 27.46 8.78 -20.27
C GLU A 3 27.56 10.31 -20.09
N LEU A 4 28.27 10.76 -19.05
CA LEU A 4 28.40 12.20 -18.72
C LEU A 4 29.53 12.88 -19.51
N THR A 5 30.42 12.10 -20.13
CA THR A 5 31.52 12.58 -20.98
C THR A 5 31.63 11.68 -22.22
N PRO A 6 30.88 11.98 -23.30
CA PRO A 6 30.75 11.06 -24.42
C PRO A 6 32.06 10.99 -25.20
N SER A 7 32.75 9.84 -25.12
CA SER A 7 33.89 9.51 -25.97
C SER A 7 33.42 9.36 -27.43
N ALA A 8 34.31 9.59 -28.40
CA ALA A 8 33.95 9.51 -29.82
C ALA A 8 33.40 8.12 -30.20
N GLN A 9 33.91 7.07 -29.58
CA GLN A 9 33.45 5.68 -29.78
C GLN A 9 32.04 5.45 -29.22
N PHE A 10 31.67 6.10 -28.12
CA PHE A 10 30.32 6.00 -27.55
C PHE A 10 29.27 6.60 -28.49
N LYS A 11 29.56 7.77 -29.08
CA LYS A 11 28.66 8.42 -30.05
C LYS A 11 28.44 7.59 -31.32
N GLU A 12 29.47 6.88 -31.78
CA GLU A 12 29.36 5.98 -32.94
C GLU A 12 28.49 4.76 -32.63
N ILE A 13 28.55 4.23 -31.41
CA ILE A 13 27.73 3.09 -30.97
C ILE A 13 26.27 3.53 -30.80
N GLU A 14 26.03 4.66 -30.14
CA GLU A 14 24.69 5.25 -29.96
C GLU A 14 24.02 5.53 -31.31
N SER A 15 24.77 6.12 -32.26
CA SER A 15 24.26 6.37 -33.62
C SER A 15 23.95 5.10 -34.43
N ASN A 16 24.56 3.96 -34.08
CA ASN A 16 24.36 2.67 -34.74
C ASN A 16 23.33 1.78 -34.03
N GLU A 17 22.81 2.20 -32.87
CA GLU A 17 21.91 1.38 -32.04
C GLU A 17 20.55 1.15 -32.72
N PHE A 18 20.16 2.06 -33.63
CA PHE A 18 18.93 1.97 -34.44
C PHE A 18 19.23 2.20 -35.92
N ARG A 19 20.01 1.28 -36.51
CA ARG A 19 20.44 1.30 -37.93
C ARG A 19 19.32 1.24 -38.99
N GLU A 20 18.10 0.90 -38.61
CA GLU A 20 16.96 0.82 -39.51
C GLU A 20 15.98 1.96 -39.19
N GLU A 21 15.88 2.94 -40.10
CA GLU A 21 14.72 3.82 -40.14
C GLU A 21 13.49 2.95 -40.31
N LEU A 22 12.56 3.02 -39.35
CA LEU A 22 11.36 2.20 -39.37
C LEU A 22 10.60 2.52 -40.67
N PRO A 23 10.40 1.54 -41.56
CA PRO A 23 9.77 1.79 -42.82
C PRO A 23 8.26 1.88 -42.56
N PHE A 24 7.70 3.07 -42.82
CA PHE A 24 6.28 3.36 -43.06
C PHE A 24 5.39 3.89 -41.91
N ASP A 25 4.39 4.62 -42.41
CA ASP A 25 3.44 5.53 -41.79
C ASP A 25 2.21 4.74 -41.28
N GLY A 26 2.20 4.37 -40.01
CA GLY A 26 0.98 3.90 -39.32
C GLY A 26 0.76 2.39 -39.19
N PHE A 27 0.05 2.04 -38.11
CA PHE A 27 -0.27 0.66 -37.66
C PHE A 27 -1.07 -0.17 -38.67
N GLU A 28 -1.78 0.45 -39.63
CA GLU A 28 -2.62 -0.26 -40.60
C GLU A 28 -1.81 -1.10 -41.59
N SER A 29 -0.59 -0.66 -41.92
CA SER A 29 0.31 -1.39 -42.83
C SER A 29 0.89 -2.68 -42.25
N ILE A 30 0.88 -2.83 -40.92
CA ILE A 30 1.48 -3.98 -40.21
C ILE A 30 0.57 -5.22 -40.27
N ALA A 31 -0.74 -5.03 -40.38
CA ALA A 31 -1.72 -6.12 -40.46
C ALA A 31 -1.76 -6.79 -41.85
N GLU A 32 -1.40 -6.05 -42.90
CA GLU A 32 -1.44 -6.52 -44.29
C GLU A 32 -0.05 -6.88 -44.85
N ALA A 33 1.05 -6.45 -44.20
CA ALA A 33 2.40 -6.73 -44.65
C ALA A 33 2.91 -8.11 -44.21
N ASN A 34 3.63 -8.78 -45.12
CA ASN A 34 4.32 -10.05 -44.89
C ASN A 34 5.59 -9.82 -44.04
N THR A 35 5.41 -9.46 -42.77
CA THR A 35 6.49 -9.08 -41.86
C THR A 35 7.09 -10.29 -41.14
N SER A 36 8.39 -10.24 -40.83
CA SER A 36 9.07 -11.26 -40.03
C SER A 36 8.54 -11.23 -38.59
N ARG A 37 8.45 -12.41 -37.94
CA ARG A 37 8.03 -12.54 -36.52
C ARG A 37 8.83 -11.62 -35.58
N ARG A 38 10.10 -11.37 -35.91
CA ARG A 38 11.00 -10.47 -35.17
C ARG A 38 10.52 -9.03 -35.22
N ASP A 39 10.15 -8.56 -36.41
CA ASP A 39 9.80 -7.16 -36.61
C ASP A 39 8.41 -6.87 -36.03
N PHE A 40 7.48 -7.82 -36.11
CA PHE A 40 6.23 -7.77 -35.36
C PHE A 40 6.44 -7.59 -33.84
N LEU A 41 7.34 -8.37 -33.24
CA LEU A 41 7.65 -8.25 -31.81
C LEU A 41 8.35 -6.94 -31.45
N LYS A 42 9.22 -6.39 -32.34
CA LYS A 42 9.78 -5.06 -32.16
C LYS A 42 8.65 -4.02 -32.11
N TYR A 43 7.73 -4.03 -33.08
CA TYR A 43 6.63 -3.06 -33.13
C TYR A 43 5.67 -3.19 -31.95
N LEU A 44 5.27 -4.41 -31.58
CA LEU A 44 4.45 -4.63 -30.39
C LEU A 44 5.19 -4.16 -29.11
N GLY A 45 6.48 -4.44 -28.99
CA GLY A 45 7.30 -4.00 -27.86
C GLY A 45 7.39 -2.49 -27.75
N PHE A 46 7.74 -1.79 -28.84
CA PHE A 46 7.87 -0.33 -28.83
C PHE A 46 6.52 0.39 -28.67
N SER A 47 5.47 -0.08 -29.35
CA SER A 47 4.13 0.52 -29.26
C SER A 47 3.53 0.38 -27.86
N THR A 48 3.67 -0.77 -27.22
CA THR A 48 3.17 -0.99 -25.85
C THR A 48 3.94 -0.18 -24.81
N VAL A 49 5.27 -0.05 -24.96
CA VAL A 49 6.08 0.80 -24.09
C VAL A 49 5.74 2.28 -24.28
N ALA A 50 5.60 2.76 -25.52
CA ALA A 50 5.22 4.14 -25.79
C ALA A 50 3.81 4.47 -25.24
N ALA A 51 2.85 3.56 -25.43
CA ALA A 51 1.49 3.73 -24.91
C ALA A 51 1.45 3.71 -23.37
N THR A 52 2.23 2.85 -22.72
CA THR A 52 2.29 2.82 -21.25
C THR A 52 2.98 4.04 -20.68
N ILE A 53 4.05 4.55 -21.30
CA ILE A 53 4.70 5.81 -20.88
C ILE A 53 3.74 6.99 -21.06
N ALA A 54 3.05 7.09 -22.20
CA ALA A 54 2.08 8.16 -22.45
C ALA A 54 0.88 8.09 -21.48
N ALA A 55 0.36 6.90 -21.20
CA ALA A 55 -0.72 6.71 -20.25
C ALA A 55 -0.27 6.82 -18.78
N SER A 56 1.02 6.62 -18.49
CA SER A 56 1.59 6.69 -17.13
C SER A 56 2.08 8.10 -16.75
N CYS A 57 1.91 9.10 -17.63
CA CYS A 57 2.40 10.46 -17.40
C CYS A 57 1.64 11.21 -16.27
N GLU A 58 0.49 10.69 -15.83
CA GLU A 58 -0.23 11.18 -14.65
C GLU A 58 -0.10 10.20 -13.49
N MET A 59 1.09 10.15 -12.90
CA MET A 59 1.27 9.46 -11.64
C MET A 59 0.57 10.28 -10.52
N PRO A 60 -0.38 9.70 -9.77
CA PRO A 60 -1.14 10.45 -8.80
C PRO A 60 -0.22 11.00 -7.70
N VAL A 61 -0.30 12.31 -7.46
CA VAL A 61 0.49 12.98 -6.43
C VAL A 61 0.13 12.39 -5.06
N ARG A 62 1.13 11.80 -4.38
CA ARG A 62 0.96 11.26 -3.03
C ARG A 62 1.25 12.34 -2.00
N ASN A 63 0.19 12.83 -1.36
CA ASN A 63 0.32 13.81 -0.29
C ASN A 63 0.75 13.12 1.02
N ALA A 64 1.81 13.61 1.63
CA ALA A 64 2.24 13.21 2.98
C ALA A 64 1.79 14.29 3.98
N ILE A 65 0.84 13.96 4.85
CA ILE A 65 0.33 14.87 5.88
C ILE A 65 1.15 14.67 7.17
N PRO A 66 1.98 15.63 7.59
CA PRO A 66 2.74 15.53 8.83
C PRO A 66 1.87 15.78 10.06
N TYR A 67 2.40 15.45 11.24
CA TYR A 67 1.78 15.82 12.51
C TYR A 67 1.73 17.34 12.68
N ALA A 68 0.56 17.90 12.99
CA ALA A 68 0.42 19.31 13.35
C ALA A 68 1.14 19.63 14.67
N ILE A 69 1.01 18.74 15.65
CA ILE A 69 1.75 18.75 16.92
C ILE A 69 2.29 17.34 17.10
N LYS A 70 3.61 17.19 17.00
CA LYS A 70 4.26 15.89 17.13
C LYS A 70 4.41 15.55 18.63
N PRO A 71 3.88 14.41 19.11
CA PRO A 71 4.17 13.93 20.45
C PRO A 71 5.63 13.44 20.55
N GLU A 72 6.26 13.60 21.71
CA GLU A 72 7.69 13.33 21.93
C GLU A 72 8.09 11.87 21.65
N ASN A 73 7.22 10.92 22.01
CA ASN A 73 7.53 9.49 21.97
C ASN A 73 7.22 8.81 20.63
N VAL A 74 6.73 9.55 19.62
CA VAL A 74 6.33 8.96 18.32
C VAL A 74 7.28 9.43 17.23
N THR A 75 7.97 8.50 16.58
CA THR A 75 8.81 8.79 15.42
C THR A 75 8.17 8.18 14.17
N PRO A 76 7.78 9.01 13.18
CA PRO A 76 7.14 8.54 11.96
C PRO A 76 7.92 7.42 11.28
N GLY A 77 7.29 6.26 11.12
CA GLY A 77 7.86 5.10 10.43
C GLY A 77 8.50 4.05 11.34
N VAL A 78 8.74 4.35 12.62
CA VAL A 78 9.19 3.37 13.62
C VAL A 78 7.99 2.89 14.45
N PRO A 79 7.70 1.58 14.50
CA PRO A 79 6.59 1.07 15.30
C PRO A 79 6.91 1.15 16.80
N LEU A 80 5.90 1.53 17.59
CA LEU A 80 5.93 1.51 19.04
C LEU A 80 5.28 0.24 19.58
N LEU A 81 5.79 -0.27 20.69
CA LEU A 81 5.23 -1.43 21.38
C LEU A 81 4.57 -0.97 22.67
N PHE A 82 3.30 -1.33 22.84
CA PHE A 82 2.55 -1.08 24.08
C PHE A 82 2.19 -2.40 24.75
N ALA A 83 2.42 -2.49 26.06
CA ALA A 83 1.92 -3.60 26.87
C ALA A 83 0.41 -3.45 27.09
N SER A 84 -0.35 -4.49 26.74
CA SER A 84 -1.80 -4.55 26.88
C SER A 84 -2.24 -5.96 27.26
N THR A 85 -3.53 -6.20 27.41
CA THR A 85 -4.11 -7.51 27.71
C THR A 85 -5.26 -7.77 26.76
N TYR A 86 -5.24 -8.93 26.09
CA TYR A 86 -6.36 -9.40 25.29
C TYR A 86 -7.33 -10.17 26.19
N VAL A 87 -8.61 -9.83 26.11
CA VAL A 87 -9.68 -10.47 26.88
C VAL A 87 -10.81 -10.84 25.94
N ASP A 88 -11.00 -12.13 25.70
CA ASP A 88 -12.08 -12.66 24.86
C ASP A 88 -12.32 -14.14 25.20
N GLY A 89 -13.57 -14.59 25.12
CA GLY A 89 -13.93 -15.99 25.34
C GLY A 89 -13.54 -16.57 26.71
N GLY A 90 -13.37 -15.74 27.74
CA GLY A 90 -12.96 -16.14 29.08
C GLY A 90 -11.45 -16.29 29.28
N GLU A 91 -10.65 -16.04 28.25
CA GLU A 91 -9.19 -16.03 28.33
C GLU A 91 -8.67 -14.60 28.49
N ALA A 92 -7.72 -14.39 29.39
CA ALA A 92 -7.00 -13.13 29.56
C ALA A 92 -5.50 -13.37 29.31
N VAL A 93 -4.98 -12.83 28.21
CA VAL A 93 -3.59 -13.06 27.79
C VAL A 93 -2.85 -11.73 27.72
N PRO A 94 -1.70 -11.59 28.42
CA PRO A 94 -0.85 -10.40 28.33
C PRO A 94 -0.12 -10.36 26.99
N VAL A 95 -0.23 -9.22 26.31
CA VAL A 95 0.22 -9.04 24.93
C VAL A 95 0.98 -7.73 24.74
N LEU A 96 1.85 -7.69 23.73
CA LEU A 96 2.51 -6.50 23.22
C LEU A 96 1.86 -6.12 21.89
N VAL A 97 1.28 -4.92 21.84
CA VAL A 97 0.65 -4.37 20.64
C VAL A 97 1.65 -3.49 19.90
N ARG A 98 2.02 -3.90 18.69
CA ARG A 98 2.80 -3.06 17.78
C ARG A 98 1.86 -2.05 17.14
N THR A 99 2.19 -0.79 17.27
CA THR A 99 1.43 0.34 16.73
C THR A 99 2.31 1.20 15.85
N ARG A 100 1.75 1.69 14.75
CA ARG A 100 2.39 2.66 13.87
C ARG A 100 1.55 3.92 13.85
N GLU A 101 2.11 5.07 14.23
CA GLU A 101 1.38 6.34 14.29
C GLU A 101 0.04 6.24 15.06
N GLY A 102 -0.03 5.41 16.11
CA GLY A 102 -1.24 5.15 16.91
C GLY A 102 -2.18 4.07 16.35
N ARG A 103 -1.86 3.45 15.21
CA ARG A 103 -2.66 2.37 14.59
C ARG A 103 -2.07 1.00 14.93
N PRO A 104 -2.81 0.11 15.62
CA PRO A 104 -2.35 -1.26 15.85
C PRO A 104 -2.13 -1.99 14.53
N ILE A 105 -0.95 -2.60 14.34
CA ILE A 105 -0.61 -3.36 13.12
C ILE A 105 -0.42 -4.84 13.40
N LYS A 106 0.00 -5.21 14.62
CA LYS A 106 0.27 -6.59 15.00
C LYS A 106 0.19 -6.73 16.52
N ILE A 107 -0.24 -7.90 16.98
CA ILE A 107 -0.23 -8.28 18.39
C ILE A 107 0.74 -9.44 18.56
N GLU A 108 1.57 -9.39 19.58
CA GLU A 108 2.46 -10.48 20.01
C GLU A 108 2.24 -10.77 21.49
N GLY A 109 2.72 -11.91 21.97
CA GLY A 109 2.69 -12.23 23.38
C GLY A 109 3.72 -11.39 24.12
N ASN A 110 3.44 -11.07 25.38
CA ASN A 110 4.45 -10.43 26.22
C ASN A 110 5.46 -11.47 26.72
N TYR A 111 6.72 -11.34 26.31
CA TYR A 111 7.81 -12.23 26.76
C TYR A 111 8.14 -12.06 28.24
N ASP A 112 7.89 -10.88 28.81
CA ASP A 112 8.14 -10.58 30.23
C ASP A 112 7.04 -11.13 31.14
N SER A 113 5.98 -11.70 30.57
CA SER A 113 4.88 -12.29 31.34
C SER A 113 5.18 -13.72 31.76
N THR A 114 4.98 -14.01 33.05
CA THR A 114 5.06 -15.36 33.62
C THR A 114 3.86 -16.25 33.27
N LEU A 115 2.79 -15.69 32.69
CA LEU A 115 1.59 -16.45 32.33
C LEU A 115 1.75 -17.17 30.99
N THR A 116 2.25 -16.47 29.98
CA THR A 116 2.29 -16.98 28.60
C THR A 116 3.69 -17.01 28.00
N TYR A 117 4.70 -16.41 28.62
CA TYR A 117 6.10 -16.41 28.14
C TYR A 117 6.24 -16.03 26.66
N GLY A 118 5.42 -15.09 26.18
CA GLY A 118 5.39 -14.67 24.77
C GLY A 118 4.48 -15.48 23.84
N ALA A 119 3.79 -16.52 24.32
CA ALA A 119 2.86 -17.31 23.51
C ALA A 119 1.59 -16.53 23.14
N THR A 120 1.05 -16.82 21.96
CA THR A 120 -0.22 -16.26 21.46
C THR A 120 -1.07 -17.32 20.76
N THR A 121 -2.39 -17.18 20.87
CA THR A 121 -3.37 -18.00 20.15
C THR A 121 -3.71 -17.36 18.78
N ALA A 122 -4.19 -18.15 17.83
CA ALA A 122 -4.66 -17.66 16.53
C ALA A 122 -5.72 -16.55 16.64
N ARG A 123 -6.59 -16.60 17.67
CA ARG A 123 -7.59 -15.54 17.94
C ARG A 123 -6.95 -14.19 18.25
N ILE A 124 -5.90 -14.19 19.09
CA ILE A 124 -5.13 -12.99 19.45
C ILE A 124 -4.49 -12.39 18.20
N GLN A 125 -3.93 -13.24 17.35
CA GLN A 125 -3.31 -12.81 16.10
C GLN A 125 -4.33 -12.22 15.11
N GLY A 126 -5.55 -12.79 15.07
CA GLY A 126 -6.66 -12.28 14.27
C GLY A 126 -7.40 -11.08 14.87
N ALA A 127 -7.18 -10.74 16.14
CA ALA A 127 -7.91 -9.66 16.81
C ALA A 127 -7.70 -8.27 16.17
N VAL A 128 -6.58 -8.08 15.47
CA VAL A 128 -6.31 -6.86 14.68
C VAL A 128 -7.38 -6.67 13.59
N LEU A 129 -7.85 -7.76 12.96
CA LEU A 129 -8.87 -7.70 11.92
C LEU A 129 -10.22 -7.22 12.47
N ASN A 130 -10.59 -7.68 13.67
CA ASN A 130 -11.82 -7.25 14.33
C ASN A 130 -11.82 -5.73 14.58
N LEU A 131 -10.68 -5.15 14.98
CA LEU A 131 -10.55 -3.70 15.17
C LEU A 131 -10.80 -2.90 13.88
N TYR A 132 -10.36 -3.44 12.74
CA TYR A 132 -10.50 -2.80 11.43
C TYR A 132 -11.70 -3.30 10.61
N ASP A 133 -12.64 -4.01 11.24
CA ASP A 133 -13.86 -4.47 10.57
C ASP A 133 -14.75 -3.28 10.16
N ALA A 134 -15.10 -3.20 8.88
CA ALA A 134 -15.95 -2.16 8.32
C ALA A 134 -17.39 -2.20 8.88
N THR A 135 -17.84 -3.37 9.33
CA THR A 135 -19.19 -3.61 9.88
C THR A 135 -19.32 -3.25 11.36
N ARG A 136 -18.20 -2.91 12.02
CA ARG A 136 -18.17 -2.51 13.43
C ARG A 136 -19.09 -1.32 13.70
N ALA A 137 -19.82 -1.35 14.82
CA ALA A 137 -20.72 -0.28 15.20
C ALA A 137 -19.97 1.05 15.37
N LYS A 138 -20.30 2.03 14.54
CA LYS A 138 -19.69 3.38 14.56
C LYS A 138 -20.43 4.36 15.48
N PHE A 139 -21.70 4.07 15.76
CA PHE A 139 -22.60 4.93 16.52
C PHE A 139 -23.45 4.08 17.46
N PRO A 140 -23.89 4.63 18.60
CA PRO A 140 -24.82 3.94 19.49
C PRO A 140 -26.16 3.76 18.77
N SER A 141 -26.88 2.67 19.09
CA SER A 141 -28.19 2.37 18.51
C SER A 141 -29.11 1.77 19.57
N VAL A 142 -30.39 2.13 19.52
CA VAL A 142 -31.48 1.55 20.33
C VAL A 142 -32.42 0.81 19.37
N ASP A 143 -32.81 -0.41 19.71
CA ASP A 143 -33.69 -1.28 18.92
C ASP A 143 -33.28 -1.48 17.45
N LYS A 144 -31.97 -1.51 17.17
CA LYS A 144 -31.38 -1.66 15.83
C LYS A 144 -31.84 -0.61 14.80
N LYS A 145 -32.54 0.45 15.23
CA LYS A 145 -32.96 1.54 14.33
C LYS A 145 -31.86 2.59 14.28
N LYS A 146 -31.34 2.80 13.07
CA LYS A 146 -30.46 3.92 12.76
C LYS A 146 -31.29 5.20 12.87
N VAL A 147 -31.05 6.03 13.87
CA VAL A 147 -31.83 7.26 14.05
C VAL A 147 -31.43 8.27 12.97
N PRO A 148 -32.37 8.79 12.17
CA PRO A 148 -32.06 9.74 11.10
C PRO A 148 -31.72 11.12 11.67
N GLY A 149 -30.53 11.61 11.29
CA GLY A 149 -30.20 12.99 10.91
C GLY A 149 -30.39 14.17 11.88
N ASN A 150 -31.31 14.14 12.83
CA ASN A 150 -31.58 15.29 13.70
C ASN A 150 -31.89 14.94 15.17
N ARG A 151 -31.83 13.64 15.53
CA ARG A 151 -31.86 13.16 16.91
C ARG A 151 -30.74 12.14 17.10
N SER A 152 -29.49 12.59 17.14
CA SER A 152 -28.38 11.67 17.40
C SER A 152 -28.47 11.15 18.84
N ILE A 153 -28.58 9.84 18.99
CA ILE A 153 -28.32 9.19 20.28
C ILE A 153 -26.85 9.50 20.60
N ARG A 154 -26.61 10.22 21.69
CA ARG A 154 -25.25 10.53 22.15
C ARG A 154 -24.84 9.48 23.17
N TRP A 155 -23.57 9.10 23.15
CA TRP A 155 -22.98 8.23 24.18
C TRP A 155 -23.22 8.76 25.61
N SER A 156 -23.37 10.08 25.79
CA SER A 156 -23.68 10.72 27.07
C SER A 156 -25.06 10.40 27.66
N VAL A 157 -25.96 9.80 26.88
CA VAL A 157 -27.35 9.52 27.28
C VAL A 157 -27.63 8.01 27.32
N MET A 158 -26.60 7.19 27.09
CA MET A 158 -26.68 5.74 27.22
C MET A 158 -26.29 5.37 28.67
N PRO A 159 -27.07 4.52 29.35
CA PRO A 159 -26.82 4.14 30.75
C PRO A 159 -25.53 3.33 30.94
#